data_AF-A0A853E9A8-F1
#
_entry.id   AF-A0A853E9A8-F1
#
_cell.length_a   1.000
_cell.length_b   1.000
_cell.length_c   1.000
_cell.angle_alpha   90.00
_cell.angle_beta   90.00
_cell.angle_gamma   90.00
#
_symmetry.space_group_name_H-M   'P 1'
#
loop_
_entity.id
_entity.type
_entity.pdbx_description
1 polymer ?
#
loop_
_entity_poly.entity_id
_entity_poly.type
_entity_poly.pdbx_seq_one_letter_code
_entity_poly.pdbx_strand_id
1 'polypeptide(L)'
;MHEWENSGTPVIRLQNLTGRGDEYYYSNLQLPEKQYCKYGDLLFMWSATFGPVIWRGPKAIYHYHIWKIACEVGYSQSYLFYLLDDMTEKLKRSSSSGGTMLHVTKEKMESTKAAFPSYEEQTAIATILSDMDAEIQALEQRLGKTRQIKQGMMQELLTGKTRLPYDKE
;
A
#
# COMPACT_ATOMS: atom_id res chain seq x y z
N MET A 1 -25.77 16.36 -8.37
CA MET A 1 -25.50 16.76 -9.77
C MET A 1 -24.01 16.60 -10.02
N HIS A 2 -23.64 16.02 -11.16
CA HIS A 2 -22.28 15.61 -11.48
C HIS A 2 -21.32 16.80 -11.56
N GLU A 3 -20.35 16.86 -10.65
CA GLU A 3 -19.17 17.74 -10.77
C GLU A 3 -17.90 16.88 -10.68
N TRP A 4 -17.85 15.81 -11.47
CA TRP A 4 -16.60 15.10 -11.68
C TRP A 4 -16.07 15.54 -13.03
N GLU A 5 -15.05 16.38 -13.00
CA GLU A 5 -14.41 16.88 -14.21
C GLU A 5 -13.54 15.76 -14.82
N ASN A 6 -13.41 15.72 -16.16
CA ASN A 6 -12.53 14.76 -16.86
C ASN A 6 -11.06 15.18 -16.85
N SER A 7 -10.73 16.28 -16.18
CA SER A 7 -9.41 16.89 -16.14
C SER A 7 -9.25 17.71 -14.87
N GLY A 8 -8.05 17.77 -14.31
CA GLY A 8 -7.75 18.57 -13.12
C GLY A 8 -6.76 17.85 -12.20
N THR A 9 -6.78 18.19 -10.92
CA THR A 9 -6.00 17.47 -9.91
C THR A 9 -6.76 16.20 -9.50
N PRO A 10 -6.15 15.00 -9.55
CA PRO A 10 -6.81 13.78 -9.13
C PRO A 10 -7.16 13.81 -7.64
N VAL A 11 -8.31 13.28 -7.29
CA VAL A 11 -8.82 13.13 -5.92
C VAL A 11 -8.70 11.65 -5.52
N ILE A 12 -7.83 11.35 -4.56
CA ILE A 12 -7.62 10.00 -4.06
C ILE A 12 -8.61 9.64 -2.97
N ARG A 13 -9.22 8.46 -3.13
CA ARG A 13 -10.10 7.81 -2.15
C ARG A 13 -9.49 6.50 -1.67
N LEU A 14 -10.06 5.92 -0.62
CA LEU A 14 -9.62 4.64 -0.03
C LEU A 14 -9.50 3.52 -1.08
N GLN A 15 -10.42 3.44 -2.04
CA GLN A 15 -10.38 2.43 -3.09
C GLN A 15 -9.17 2.55 -4.03
N ASN A 16 -8.68 3.77 -4.27
CA ASN A 16 -7.53 4.01 -5.13
C ASN A 16 -6.22 3.57 -4.47
N LEU A 17 -6.19 3.57 -3.13
CA LEU A 17 -5.02 3.14 -2.34
C LEU A 17 -4.99 1.63 -2.08
N THR A 18 -6.10 0.92 -2.32
CA THR A 18 -6.24 -0.53 -2.06
C THR A 18 -6.17 -1.37 -3.32
N GLY A 19 -5.85 -0.77 -4.48
CA GLY A 19 -5.78 -1.45 -5.76
C GLY A 19 -7.14 -1.94 -6.29
N ARG A 20 -8.25 -1.42 -5.75
CA ARG A 20 -9.62 -1.79 -6.15
C ARG A 20 -10.34 -0.68 -6.94
N GLY A 21 -9.64 0.39 -7.30
CA GLY A 21 -10.22 1.52 -8.01
C GLY A 21 -9.23 2.15 -8.98
N ASP A 22 -9.41 1.84 -10.27
CA ASP A 22 -8.62 2.42 -11.37
C ASP A 22 -9.15 3.79 -11.81
N GLU A 23 -10.38 4.13 -11.42
CA GLU A 23 -10.99 5.41 -11.74
C GLU A 23 -10.65 6.47 -10.69
N TYR A 24 -10.02 7.53 -11.20
CA TYR A 24 -9.81 8.76 -10.46
C TYR A 24 -10.92 9.75 -10.77
N TYR A 25 -11.27 10.49 -9.74
CA TYR A 25 -12.03 11.71 -9.88
C TYR A 25 -11.07 12.89 -9.97
N TYR A 26 -11.48 13.98 -10.62
CA TYR A 26 -10.67 15.19 -10.73
C TYR A 26 -11.38 16.40 -10.15
N SER A 27 -10.59 17.35 -9.67
CA SER A 27 -11.05 18.63 -9.20
C SER A 27 -10.11 19.73 -9.68
N ASN A 28 -10.68 20.81 -10.21
CA ASN A 28 -9.98 22.06 -10.53
C ASN A 28 -9.90 23.04 -9.35
N LEU A 29 -10.34 22.64 -8.14
CA LEU A 29 -10.26 23.48 -6.95
C LEU A 29 -8.80 23.75 -6.57
N GLN A 30 -8.50 25.02 -6.28
CA GLN A 30 -7.26 25.42 -5.63
C GLN A 30 -7.46 25.39 -4.11
N LEU A 31 -6.80 24.44 -3.48
CA LEU A 31 -6.87 24.18 -2.07
C LEU A 31 -5.57 24.64 -1.37
N PRO A 32 -5.56 24.78 -0.04
CA PRO A 32 -4.32 24.96 0.69
C PRO A 32 -3.36 23.77 0.48
N GLU A 33 -2.05 24.01 0.43
CA GLU A 33 -1.05 22.97 0.10
C GLU A 33 -1.12 21.73 1.02
N LYS A 34 -1.57 21.91 2.26
CA LYS A 34 -1.81 20.82 3.22
C LYS A 34 -2.86 19.80 2.80
N GLN A 35 -3.70 20.08 1.79
CA GLN A 35 -4.72 19.16 1.29
C GLN A 35 -4.25 18.33 0.09
N TYR A 36 -3.00 18.54 -0.34
CA TYR A 36 -2.38 17.78 -1.41
C TYR A 36 -1.34 16.80 -0.87
N CYS A 37 -1.24 15.67 -1.57
CA CYS A 37 -0.10 14.77 -1.49
C CYS A 37 0.66 14.77 -2.82
N LYS A 38 1.95 14.42 -2.72
CA LYS A 38 2.93 14.33 -3.81
C LYS A 38 3.61 12.97 -3.75
N TYR A 39 4.22 12.58 -4.86
CA TYR A 39 4.99 11.34 -4.93
C TYR A 39 5.96 11.22 -3.75
N GLY A 40 5.92 10.07 -3.08
CA GLY A 40 6.73 9.76 -1.90
C GLY A 40 6.10 10.15 -0.57
N ASP A 41 5.00 10.91 -0.53
CA ASP A 41 4.34 11.25 0.74
C ASP A 41 3.80 9.99 1.44
N LEU A 42 3.99 9.93 2.76
CA LEU A 42 3.37 8.93 3.63
C LEU A 42 1.92 9.31 3.93
N LEU A 43 1.00 8.44 3.56
CA LEU A 43 -0.43 8.56 3.82
C LEU A 43 -0.89 7.48 4.79
N PHE A 44 -1.95 7.76 5.54
CA PHE A 44 -2.55 6.83 6.47
C PHE A 44 -4.06 6.78 6.28
N MET A 45 -4.58 5.58 6.02
CA MET A 45 -6.02 5.32 5.88
C MET A 45 -6.59 4.96 7.25
N TRP A 46 -7.55 5.74 7.75
CA TRP A 46 -8.07 5.59 9.12
C TRP A 46 -9.49 4.99 9.20
N SER A 47 -10.08 4.61 8.06
CA SER A 47 -11.49 4.21 7.96
C SER A 47 -11.69 3.01 7.02
N ALA A 48 -12.30 1.93 7.52
CA ALA A 48 -12.69 0.69 6.81
C ALA A 48 -11.52 -0.15 6.25
N THR A 49 -10.64 0.45 5.43
CA THR A 49 -9.33 -0.13 5.11
C THR A 49 -8.27 0.66 5.86
N PHE A 50 -7.45 -0.06 6.62
CA PHE A 50 -6.63 0.50 7.67
C PHE A 50 -5.16 0.20 7.39
N GLY A 51 -4.33 1.24 7.36
CA GLY A 51 -2.88 1.11 7.23
C GLY A 51 -2.18 2.27 6.53
N PRO A 52 -0.84 2.30 6.63
CA PRO A 52 0.00 3.27 5.94
C PRO A 52 0.15 2.92 4.46
N VAL A 53 0.41 3.94 3.63
CA VAL A 53 0.74 3.77 2.21
C VAL A 53 1.69 4.89 1.76
N ILE A 54 2.69 4.53 0.94
CA ILE A 54 3.53 5.50 0.25
C ILE A 54 2.86 5.87 -1.08
N TRP A 55 2.52 7.14 -1.26
CA TRP A 55 1.89 7.60 -2.48
C TRP A 55 2.88 7.57 -3.64
N ARG A 56 2.57 6.79 -4.69
CA ARG A 56 3.41 6.66 -5.90
C ARG A 56 2.81 7.32 -7.15
N GLY A 57 1.76 8.12 -6.98
CA GLY A 57 1.10 8.83 -8.08
C GLY A 57 1.50 10.31 -8.19
N PRO A 58 0.84 11.04 -9.11
CA PRO A 58 1.07 12.48 -9.31
C PRO A 58 0.55 13.31 -8.13
N LYS A 59 0.74 14.65 -8.16
CA LYS A 59 0.12 15.55 -7.18
C LYS A 59 -1.39 15.29 -7.15
N ALA A 60 -1.93 15.03 -5.96
CA ALA A 60 -3.32 14.65 -5.78
C ALA A 60 -3.93 15.28 -4.53
N ILE A 61 -5.24 15.47 -4.52
CA ILE A 61 -6.03 15.86 -3.36
C ILE A 61 -6.46 14.57 -2.65
N TYR A 62 -6.34 14.50 -1.33
CA TYR A 62 -6.78 13.31 -0.60
C TYR A 62 -8.09 13.52 0.14
N HIS A 63 -8.94 12.49 0.10
CA HIS A 63 -10.23 12.48 0.77
C HIS A 63 -10.10 12.54 2.30
N TYR A 64 -11.14 12.99 3.02
CA TYR A 64 -11.10 13.23 4.47
C TYR A 64 -10.77 11.98 5.31
N HIS A 65 -10.96 10.78 4.76
CA HIS A 65 -10.59 9.49 5.36
C HIS A 65 -9.10 9.12 5.24
N ILE A 66 -8.28 10.03 4.74
CA ILE A 66 -6.85 9.86 4.55
C ILE A 66 -6.14 11.00 5.29
N TRP A 67 -5.15 10.67 6.11
CA TRP A 67 -4.22 11.65 6.66
C TRP A 67 -2.91 11.60 5.89
N LYS A 68 -2.33 12.77 5.61
CA LYS A 68 -0.92 12.88 5.25
C LYS A 68 -0.09 12.97 6.53
N ILE A 69 0.88 12.08 6.67
CA ILE A 69 1.79 12.06 7.80
C ILE A 69 3.01 12.90 7.41
N ALA A 70 3.21 14.01 8.12
CA ALA A 70 4.41 14.82 7.95
C ALA A 70 5.53 14.22 8.81
N CYS A 71 6.68 13.98 8.19
CA CYS A 71 7.87 13.50 8.89
C CYS A 71 8.74 14.70 9.29
N GLU A 72 8.98 14.88 10.58
CA GLU A 72 9.89 15.91 11.07
C GLU A 72 11.36 15.48 10.97
N VAL A 73 12.27 16.46 11.11
CA VAL A 73 13.71 16.20 11.13
C VAL A 73 14.06 15.28 12.31
N GLY A 74 14.88 14.26 12.05
CA GLY A 74 15.25 13.25 13.06
C GLY A 74 14.36 12.01 13.06
N TYR A 75 13.32 11.98 12.23
CA TYR A 75 12.49 10.80 12.02
C TYR A 75 12.67 10.24 10.61
N SER A 76 12.71 8.92 10.48
CA SER A 76 12.73 8.23 9.19
C SER A 76 11.31 7.94 8.72
N GLN A 77 10.95 8.42 7.53
CA GLN A 77 9.64 8.17 6.95
C GLN A 77 9.39 6.66 6.72
N SER A 78 10.41 5.92 6.29
CA SER A 78 10.32 4.46 6.10
C SER A 78 10.11 3.74 7.42
N TYR A 79 10.77 4.20 8.50
CA TYR A 79 10.51 3.66 9.84
C TYR A 79 9.08 3.95 10.30
N LEU A 80 8.60 5.19 10.11
CA LEU A 80 7.21 5.56 10.42
C LEU A 80 6.21 4.69 9.64
N PHE A 81 6.49 4.38 8.38
CA PHE A 81 5.66 3.46 7.60
C PHE A 81 5.54 2.10 8.31
N TYR A 82 6.66 1.46 8.64
CA TYR A 82 6.65 0.14 9.31
C TYR A 82 6.05 0.19 10.72
N LEU A 83 6.30 1.27 11.47
CA LEU A 83 5.71 1.47 12.79
C LEU A 83 4.18 1.57 12.71
N LEU A 84 3.67 2.38 11.78
CA LEU A 84 2.24 2.52 11.54
C LEU A 84 1.62 1.21 11.08
N ASP A 85 2.33 0.41 10.28
CA ASP A 85 1.86 -0.89 9.80
C ASP A 85 1.76 -1.91 10.95
N ASP A 86 2.78 -2.01 11.80
CA ASP A 86 2.74 -2.88 12.99
C ASP A 86 1.63 -2.46 13.96
N MET A 87 1.47 -1.15 14.21
CA MET A 87 0.35 -0.63 15.01
C MET A 87 -0.99 -0.99 14.38
N THR A 88 -1.07 -0.93 13.05
CA THR A 88 -2.26 -1.25 12.27
C THR A 88 -2.66 -2.70 12.47
N GLU A 89 -1.70 -3.61 12.34
CA GLU A 89 -1.90 -5.05 12.51
C GLU A 89 -2.26 -5.41 13.96
N LYS A 90 -1.65 -4.78 14.96
CA LYS A 90 -2.01 -4.96 16.37
C LYS A 90 -3.46 -4.58 16.64
N LEU A 91 -3.92 -3.46 16.11
CA LEU A 91 -5.30 -3.02 16.26
C LEU A 91 -6.28 -3.96 15.57
N LYS A 92 -5.98 -4.42 14.35
CA LYS A 92 -6.77 -5.44 13.63
C LYS A 92 -6.92 -6.72 14.45
N ARG A 93 -5.81 -7.23 15.02
CA ARG A 93 -5.81 -8.43 15.88
C ARG A 93 -6.59 -8.24 17.18
N SER A 94 -6.56 -7.05 17.77
CA SER A 94 -7.31 -6.77 19.00
C SER A 94 -8.82 -6.62 18.81
N SER A 95 -9.25 -6.27 17.59
CA SER A 95 -10.66 -6.00 17.26
C SER A 95 -11.40 -7.20 16.66
N SER A 96 -10.75 -8.37 16.58
CA SER A 96 -11.32 -9.61 16.01
C SER A 96 -12.47 -10.23 16.84
N SER A 97 -12.95 -9.55 17.89
CA SER A 97 -14.07 -10.00 18.74
C SER A 97 -15.47 -9.51 18.32
N GLY A 98 -15.66 -9.02 17.09
CA GLY A 98 -17.02 -8.92 16.51
C GLY A 98 -17.26 -7.76 15.56
N GLY A 99 -17.27 -8.06 14.26
CA GLY A 99 -18.11 -7.45 13.20
C GLY A 99 -18.08 -5.94 12.95
N THR A 100 -17.41 -5.14 13.78
CA THR A 100 -17.47 -3.68 13.72
C THR A 100 -16.35 -3.17 12.82
N MET A 101 -16.71 -2.33 11.84
CA MET A 101 -15.73 -1.64 11.01
C MET A 101 -14.73 -0.90 11.90
N LEU A 102 -13.45 -1.24 11.77
CA LEU A 102 -12.37 -0.61 12.51
C LEU A 102 -12.23 0.84 12.02
N HIS A 103 -12.57 1.77 12.90
CA HIS A 103 -12.34 3.21 12.73
C HIS A 103 -11.42 3.67 13.86
N VAL A 104 -10.26 4.20 13.51
CA VAL A 104 -9.35 4.80 14.49
C VAL A 104 -9.63 6.30 14.54
N THR A 105 -10.01 6.78 15.73
CA THR A 105 -10.14 8.21 15.97
C THR A 105 -8.75 8.85 15.99
N LYS A 106 -8.67 10.11 15.54
CA LYS A 106 -7.44 10.90 15.60
C LYS A 106 -6.83 10.91 17.01
N GLU A 107 -7.67 11.09 18.02
CA GLU A 107 -7.29 11.08 19.43
C GLU A 107 -6.66 9.74 19.86
N LYS A 108 -7.20 8.60 19.41
CA LYS A 108 -6.62 7.30 19.74
C LYS A 108 -5.24 7.14 19.11
N MET A 109 -5.06 7.64 17.89
CA MET A 109 -3.76 7.60 17.21
C MET A 109 -2.74 8.49 17.92
N GLU A 110 -3.10 9.74 18.21
CA GLU A 110 -2.23 10.72 18.89
C GLU A 110 -1.85 10.32 20.32
N SER A 111 -2.72 9.58 21.01
CA SER A 111 -2.46 9.07 22.36
C SER A 111 -1.65 7.76 22.38
N THR A 112 -1.43 7.13 21.23
CA THR A 112 -0.71 5.86 21.19
C THR A 112 0.80 6.10 21.32
N LYS A 113 1.40 5.48 22.33
CA LYS A 113 2.85 5.54 22.56
C LYS A 113 3.57 4.59 21.61
N ALA A 114 4.65 5.07 21.00
CA ALA A 114 5.56 4.30 20.19
C ALA A 114 7.01 4.58 20.60
N ALA A 115 7.90 3.62 20.34
CA ALA A 115 9.33 3.82 20.51
C ALA A 115 9.88 4.58 19.30
N PHE A 116 10.72 5.57 19.56
CA PHE A 116 11.44 6.32 18.53
C PHE A 116 12.94 6.29 18.87
N PRO A 117 13.68 5.30 18.38
CA PRO A 117 15.12 5.20 18.62
C PRO A 117 15.88 6.28 17.83
N SER A 118 17.21 6.24 17.85
CA SER A 118 18.02 7.19 17.07
C SER A 118 17.67 7.12 15.58
N TYR A 119 17.88 8.21 14.83
CA TYR A 119 17.61 8.23 13.39
C TYR A 119 18.38 7.12 12.64
N GLU A 120 19.60 6.82 13.07
CA GLU A 120 20.42 5.74 12.52
C GLU A 120 19.76 4.37 12.75
N GLU A 121 19.29 4.11 13.96
CA GLU A 121 18.60 2.86 14.30
C GLU A 121 17.26 2.74 13.58
N GLN A 122 16.48 3.82 13.49
CA GLN A 122 15.26 3.87 12.67
C GLN A 122 15.54 3.49 11.22
N THR A 123 16.62 4.03 10.64
CA THR A 123 17.02 3.76 9.25
C THR A 123 17.48 2.32 9.09
N ALA A 124 18.26 1.78 10.02
CA ALA A 124 18.72 0.39 9.99
C ALA A 124 17.55 -0.59 10.05
N ILE A 125 16.59 -0.37 10.97
CA ILE A 125 15.38 -1.18 11.09
C ILE A 125 14.57 -1.12 9.79
N ALA A 126 14.30 0.08 9.29
CA ALA A 126 13.51 0.26 8.07
C ALA A 126 14.17 -0.37 6.84
N THR A 127 15.51 -0.32 6.75
CA THR A 127 16.27 -0.93 5.65
C THR A 127 16.08 -2.45 5.65
N ILE A 128 16.30 -3.10 6.79
CA ILE A 128 16.13 -4.56 6.92
C ILE A 128 14.71 -4.99 6.53
N LEU A 129 13.69 -4.28 7.04
CA LEU A 129 12.29 -4.59 6.71
C LEU A 129 12.00 -4.39 5.22
N SER A 130 12.53 -3.34 4.60
CA SER A 130 12.35 -3.08 3.17
C SER A 130 13.07 -4.09 2.28
N ASP A 131 14.24 -4.57 2.70
CA ASP A 131 14.95 -5.63 1.98
C ASP A 131 14.17 -6.94 2.01
N MET A 132 13.57 -7.28 3.17
CA MET A 132 12.69 -8.44 3.31
C MET A 132 11.44 -8.33 2.42
N ASP A 133 10.79 -7.17 2.40
CA ASP A 133 9.63 -6.92 1.53
C ASP A 133 10.00 -7.05 0.04
N ALA A 134 11.16 -6.53 -0.36
CA ALA A 134 11.66 -6.64 -1.73
C ALA A 134 11.93 -8.10 -2.12
N GLU A 135 12.51 -8.89 -1.21
CA GLU A 135 12.73 -10.33 -1.42
C GLU A 135 11.41 -11.09 -1.56
N ILE A 136 10.44 -10.84 -0.67
CA ILE A 136 9.09 -11.44 -0.75
C ILE A 136 8.45 -11.13 -2.11
N GLN A 137 8.47 -9.86 -2.53
CA GLN A 137 7.90 -9.44 -3.81
C GLN A 137 8.58 -10.15 -4.99
N ALA A 138 9.90 -10.29 -4.97
CA ALA A 138 10.64 -11.01 -6.01
C ALA A 138 10.27 -12.50 -6.07
N LEU A 139 10.10 -13.15 -4.92
CA LEU A 139 9.67 -14.54 -4.81
C LEU A 139 8.24 -14.74 -5.32
N GLU A 140 7.31 -13.85 -4.98
CA GLU A 140 5.92 -13.90 -5.47
C GLU A 140 5.85 -13.76 -7.00
N GLN A 141 6.63 -12.83 -7.57
CA GLN A 141 6.73 -12.68 -9.03
C GLN A 141 7.28 -13.94 -9.70
N ARG A 142 8.32 -14.55 -9.11
CA ARG A 142 8.90 -15.81 -9.61
C ARG A 142 7.90 -16.95 -9.54
N LEU A 143 7.14 -17.05 -8.45
CA LEU A 143 6.07 -18.05 -8.28
C LEU A 143 4.98 -17.87 -9.34
N GLY A 144 4.54 -16.63 -9.59
CA GLY A 144 3.58 -16.29 -10.62
C GLY A 144 4.03 -16.73 -12.02
N LYS A 145 5.26 -16.38 -12.41
CA LYS A 145 5.86 -16.81 -13.69
C LYS A 145 5.96 -18.33 -13.80
N THR A 146 6.39 -19.00 -12.74
CA THR A 146 6.51 -20.47 -12.70
C THR A 146 5.16 -21.14 -12.89
N ARG A 147 4.08 -20.62 -12.27
CA ARG A 147 2.72 -21.12 -12.46
C ARG A 147 2.24 -20.96 -13.91
N GLN A 148 2.54 -19.83 -14.55
CA GLN A 148 2.19 -19.59 -15.96
C GLN A 148 2.93 -20.55 -16.90
N ILE A 149 4.23 -20.77 -16.68
CA ILE A 149 5.01 -21.74 -17.46
C ILE A 149 4.42 -23.15 -17.30
N LYS A 150 4.15 -23.59 -16.07
CA LYS A 150 3.50 -24.88 -15.81
C LYS A 150 2.18 -25.00 -16.58
N GLN A 151 1.35 -23.96 -16.56
CA GLN A 151 0.07 -23.97 -17.27
C GLN A 151 0.25 -24.06 -18.79
N GLY A 152 1.18 -23.30 -19.36
CA GLY A 152 1.52 -23.37 -20.79
C GLY A 152 2.06 -24.76 -21.18
N MET A 153 2.96 -25.33 -20.38
CA MET A 153 3.50 -26.68 -20.63
C MET A 153 2.41 -27.76 -20.58
N MET A 154 1.48 -27.67 -19.62
CA MET A 154 0.34 -28.59 -19.57
C MET A 154 -0.51 -28.46 -20.84
N GLN A 155 -0.75 -27.24 -21.33
CA GLN A 155 -1.48 -27.03 -22.59
C GLN A 155 -0.72 -27.65 -23.77
N GLU A 156 0.58 -27.42 -23.90
CA GLU A 156 1.39 -27.96 -25.01
C GLU A 156 1.46 -29.49 -25.02
N LEU A 157 1.71 -30.10 -23.85
CA LEU A 157 1.96 -31.54 -23.73
C LEU A 157 0.67 -32.36 -23.67
N LEU A 158 -0.32 -31.93 -22.87
CA LEU A 158 -1.54 -32.73 -22.64
C LEU A 158 -2.55 -32.60 -23.78
N THR A 159 -2.52 -31.50 -24.54
CA THR A 159 -3.32 -31.40 -25.78
C THR A 159 -2.58 -31.97 -26.99
N GLY A 160 -1.29 -32.27 -26.83
CA GLY A 160 -0.50 -32.92 -27.86
C GLY A 160 -0.02 -32.02 -28.98
N LYS A 161 -0.08 -30.70 -28.78
CA LYS A 161 0.54 -29.71 -29.67
C LYS A 161 2.05 -29.92 -29.78
N THR A 162 2.68 -30.27 -28.66
CA THR A 162 4.09 -30.67 -28.58
C THR A 162 4.17 -32.13 -28.16
N ARG A 163 4.91 -32.95 -28.94
CA ARG A 163 5.19 -34.37 -28.63
C ARG A 163 6.62 -34.50 -28.13
N LEU A 164 6.82 -35.29 -27.08
CA LEU A 164 8.16 -35.62 -26.62
C LEU A 164 8.76 -36.69 -27.53
N PRO A 165 10.04 -36.56 -27.92
CA PRO A 165 10.74 -37.63 -28.64
C PRO A 165 10.80 -38.88 -27.75
N TYR A 166 10.58 -40.03 -28.35
CA TYR A 166 10.70 -41.33 -27.69
C TYR A 166 11.98 -41.99 -28.18
N ASP A 167 13.03 -41.90 -27.37
CA ASP A 167 14.26 -42.64 -27.62
C ASP A 167 14.07 -44.08 -27.13
N LYS A 168 14.08 -45.03 -28.07
CA LYS A 168 14.12 -46.46 -27.77
C LYS A 168 15.56 -46.84 -27.48
N GLU A 169 15.85 -47.26 -26.24
CA GLU A 169 17.00 -48.11 -25.94
C GLU A 169 16.87 -49.48 -26.63
#